data_AF-A0A1H2CYL3-F1
#
_entry.id   AF-A0A1H2CYL3-F1
#
_cell.length_a   1.000
_cell.length_b   1.000
_cell.length_c   1.000
_cell.angle_alpha   90.00
_cell.angle_beta   90.00
_cell.angle_gamma   90.00
#
_symmetry.space_group_name_H-M   'P 1'
#
loop_
_entity.id
_entity.type
_entity.pdbx_description
1 polymer ?
#
loop_
_entity_poly.entity_id
_entity_poly.type
_entity_poly.pdbx_seq_one_letter_code
_entity_poly.pdbx_strand_id
1 'polypeptide(L)'
;MGVHELGSQSARTDTGAVVRSAGRETLRIDYRGRTMPVPVDQGLGSLGVYLPRAPRWEDGEPVAVDDLAVVREAVVEVLRFWGFDTEFLELDG
;
A
#
# COMPACT_ATOMS: atom_id res chain seq x y z
N MET A 1 -4.17 -1.00 13.69
CA MET A 1 -5.39 -1.24 12.87
C MET A 1 -5.59 -2.76 12.75
N GLY A 2 -6.80 -3.30 12.70
CA GLY A 2 -6.99 -4.74 12.44
C GLY A 2 -6.88 -5.07 10.95
N VAL A 3 -6.35 -6.25 10.64
CA VAL A 3 -6.15 -6.77 9.28
C VAL A 3 -6.86 -8.12 9.15
N HIS A 4 -7.63 -8.26 8.07
CA HIS A 4 -8.40 -9.45 7.74
C HIS A 4 -7.91 -9.99 6.40
N GLU A 5 -7.48 -11.24 6.38
CA GLU A 5 -7.05 -11.90 5.14
C GLU A 5 -8.26 -12.12 4.21
N LEU A 6 -8.11 -11.72 2.95
CA LEU A 6 -9.07 -12.01 1.87
C LEU A 6 -8.59 -13.16 0.97
N GLY A 7 -7.29 -13.45 0.96
CA GLY A 7 -6.64 -14.56 0.25
C GLY A 7 -5.11 -14.46 0.35
N SER A 8 -4.38 -15.41 -0.25
CA SER A 8 -2.92 -15.58 -0.08
C SER A 8 -2.05 -14.36 -0.40
N GLN A 9 -2.60 -13.33 -1.06
CA GLN A 9 -1.91 -12.10 -1.44
C GLN A 9 -2.84 -10.88 -1.38
N SER A 10 -3.86 -10.93 -0.54
CA SER A 10 -4.85 -9.87 -0.42
C SER A 10 -5.37 -9.79 1.01
N ALA A 11 -5.32 -8.61 1.59
CA ALA A 11 -5.83 -8.35 2.92
C ALA A 11 -6.58 -7.02 2.96
N ARG A 12 -7.54 -6.94 3.88
CA ARG A 12 -8.37 -5.77 4.10
C ARG A 12 -8.21 -5.30 5.54
N THR A 13 -8.10 -4.00 5.73
CA THR A 13 -8.06 -3.40 7.06
C THR A 13 -9.45 -2.95 7.53
N ASP A 14 -9.59 -2.65 8.82
CA ASP A 14 -10.86 -2.13 9.39
C ASP A 14 -11.30 -0.80 8.78
N THR A 15 -10.37 0.00 8.24
CA THR A 15 -10.70 1.25 7.52
C THR A 15 -11.32 1.00 6.14
N GLY A 16 -11.33 -0.26 5.68
CA GLY A 16 -11.84 -0.64 4.38
C GLY A 16 -10.81 -0.56 3.27
N ALA A 17 -9.56 -0.19 3.56
CA ALA A 17 -8.48 -0.26 2.59
C ALA A 17 -8.13 -1.73 2.31
N VAL A 18 -7.94 -2.05 1.04
CA VAL A 18 -7.58 -3.38 0.57
C VAL A 18 -6.21 -3.30 -0.08
N VAL A 19 -5.24 -4.06 0.44
CA VAL A 19 -3.89 -4.15 -0.12
C VAL A 19 -3.73 -5.52 -0.75
N ARG A 20 -3.26 -5.53 -2.00
CA ARG A 20 -3.04 -6.76 -2.78
C ARG A 20 -1.66 -6.73 -3.41
N SER A 21 -1.00 -7.87 -3.48
CA SER A 21 0.16 -8.01 -4.37
C SER A 21 -0.34 -8.08 -5.81
N ALA A 22 0.22 -7.24 -6.68
CA ALA A 22 -0.07 -7.20 -8.12
C ALA A 22 1.12 -7.70 -8.96
N GLY A 23 2.06 -8.42 -8.33
CA GLY A 23 3.31 -8.87 -8.92
C GLY A 23 4.43 -8.94 -7.88
N ARG A 24 5.65 -9.25 -8.32
CA ARG A 24 6.82 -9.30 -7.43
C ARG A 24 7.24 -7.91 -6.92
N GLU A 25 6.96 -6.87 -7.70
CA GLU A 25 7.50 -5.52 -7.50
C GLU A 25 6.40 -4.44 -7.46
N THR A 26 5.13 -4.85 -7.29
CA THR A 26 4.01 -3.92 -7.26
C THR A 26 2.96 -4.35 -6.25
N LEU A 27 2.57 -3.44 -5.37
CA LEU A 27 1.35 -3.53 -4.57
C LEU A 27 0.23 -2.72 -5.23
N ARG A 28 -1.00 -3.19 -5.08
CA ARG A 28 -2.21 -2.46 -5.45
C ARG A 28 -3.01 -2.17 -4.20
N ILE A 29 -3.33 -0.90 -3.99
CA ILE A 29 -4.15 -0.46 -2.87
C ILE A 29 -5.48 0.05 -3.39
N ASP A 30 -6.56 -0.52 -2.87
CA ASP A 30 -7.93 -0.13 -3.15
C ASP A 30 -8.52 0.55 -1.92
N TYR A 31 -9.00 1.79 -2.07
CA TYR A 31 -9.63 2.54 -1.00
C TYR A 31 -10.73 3.46 -1.55
N ARG A 32 -11.92 3.40 -0.95
CA ARG A 32 -13.11 4.17 -1.38
C ARG A 32 -13.45 4.03 -2.87
N GLY A 33 -13.20 2.84 -3.45
CA GLY A 33 -13.45 2.55 -4.86
C GLY A 33 -12.43 3.15 -5.83
N ARG A 34 -11.33 3.69 -5.32
CA ARG A 34 -10.18 4.14 -6.12
C ARG A 34 -9.00 3.23 -5.88
N THR A 35 -8.19 3.09 -6.92
CA THR A 35 -7.05 2.20 -6.90
C THR A 35 -5.76 2.99 -7.08
N MET A 36 -4.71 2.59 -6.38
CA MET A 36 -3.37 3.14 -6.50
C MET A 36 -2.35 2.00 -6.62
N PRO A 37 -1.61 1.91 -7.74
CA PRO A 37 -0.44 1.06 -7.84
C PRO A 37 0.72 1.70 -7.10
N VAL A 38 1.42 0.92 -6.30
CA VAL A 38 2.59 1.35 -5.55
C VAL A 38 3.74 0.39 -5.86
N PRO A 39 4.81 0.87 -6.50
CA PRO A 39 6.00 0.07 -6.73
C PRO A 39 6.61 -0.35 -5.40
N VAL A 40 7.11 -1.58 -5.34
CA VAL A 40 7.81 -2.09 -4.18
C VAL A 40 9.10 -2.79 -4.59
N ASP A 41 10.15 -2.62 -3.79
CA ASP A 41 11.40 -3.36 -3.91
C ASP A 41 11.53 -4.35 -2.75
N GLN A 42 11.78 -5.61 -3.07
CA GLN A 42 11.94 -6.65 -2.08
C GLN A 42 13.42 -6.72 -1.66
N GLY A 43 13.74 -6.07 -0.55
CA GLY A 43 15.05 -6.12 0.08
C GLY A 43 15.29 -7.41 0.88
N LEU A 44 16.49 -7.51 1.46
CA LEU A 44 16.86 -8.60 2.39
C LEU A 44 16.17 -8.42 3.75
N GLY A 45 14.90 -8.82 3.83
CA GLY A 45 14.11 -8.84 5.07
C GLY A 45 13.18 -7.65 5.30
N SER A 46 13.17 -6.68 4.38
CA SER A 46 12.25 -5.54 4.35
C SER A 46 11.68 -5.34 2.95
N LEU A 47 10.50 -4.73 2.88
CA LEU A 47 9.87 -4.35 1.62
C LEU A 47 9.88 -2.82 1.51
N GLY A 48 10.66 -2.30 0.56
CA GLY A 48 10.72 -0.88 0.25
C GLY A 48 9.50 -0.48 -0.56
N VAL A 49 8.69 0.46 -0.06
CA VAL A 49 7.47 0.94 -0.70
C VAL A 49 7.72 2.33 -1.26
N TYR A 50 7.70 2.46 -2.59
CA TYR A 50 7.95 3.73 -3.26
C TYR A 50 6.68 4.55 -3.38
N LEU A 51 6.53 5.54 -2.50
CA LEU A 51 5.36 6.41 -2.49
C LEU A 51 5.80 7.85 -2.83
N PRO A 52 5.37 8.41 -3.98
CA PRO A 52 5.74 9.77 -4.32
C PRO A 52 5.09 10.77 -3.35
N ARG A 53 5.73 11.93 -3.15
CA ARG A 53 5.22 13.00 -2.26
C ARG A 53 3.82 13.49 -2.61
N ALA A 54 3.46 13.43 -3.88
CA ALA A 54 2.13 13.77 -4.39
C ALA A 54 1.54 12.58 -5.16
N PRO A 55 1.08 11.52 -4.46
CA PRO A 55 0.53 10.35 -5.11
C PRO A 55 -0.80 10.66 -5.77
N ARG A 56 -1.11 9.90 -6.81
CA ARG A 56 -2.34 10.01 -7.59
C ARG A 56 -2.99 8.64 -7.72
N TRP A 57 -4.31 8.62 -7.76
CA TRP A 57 -5.10 7.44 -8.09
C TRP A 57 -4.91 7.06 -9.57
N GLU A 58 -5.31 5.84 -9.97
CA GLU A 58 -5.27 5.39 -11.37
C GLU A 58 -6.06 6.34 -12.31
N ASP A 59 -7.11 7.00 -11.81
CA ASP A 59 -7.89 8.01 -12.55
C ASP A 59 -7.17 9.36 -12.71
N GLY A 60 -5.96 9.51 -12.16
CA GLY A 60 -5.14 10.73 -12.24
C GLY A 60 -5.43 11.79 -11.18
N GLU A 61 -6.47 11.60 -10.36
CA GLU A 61 -6.77 12.50 -9.24
C GLU A 61 -5.71 12.42 -8.13
N PRO A 62 -5.33 13.55 -7.50
CA PRO A 62 -4.43 13.54 -6.35
C PRO A 62 -5.07 12.83 -5.15
N VAL A 63 -4.25 12.08 -4.43
CA VAL A 63 -4.67 11.47 -3.16
C VAL A 63 -4.74 12.57 -2.10
N ALA A 64 -5.89 12.69 -1.43
CA ALA A 64 -6.05 13.63 -0.32
C ALA A 64 -5.16 13.21 0.87
N VAL A 65 -4.67 14.18 1.66
CA VAL A 65 -3.74 13.91 2.77
C VAL A 65 -4.32 12.93 3.80
N ASP A 66 -5.61 13.07 4.14
CA ASP A 66 -6.31 12.13 5.03
C ASP A 66 -6.40 10.71 4.44
N ASP A 67 -6.71 10.59 3.15
CA ASP A 67 -6.79 9.29 2.47
C ASP A 67 -5.39 8.66 2.36
N LEU A 68 -4.36 9.47 2.12
CA LEU A 68 -2.96 9.04 2.07
C LEU A 68 -2.48 8.49 3.42
N ALA A 69 -2.84 9.15 4.52
CA ALA A 69 -2.50 8.68 5.86
C ALA A 69 -3.12 7.29 6.15
N VAL A 70 -4.39 7.10 5.78
CA VAL A 70 -5.09 5.82 5.93
C VAL A 70 -4.46 4.74 5.06
N VAL A 71 -4.17 5.05 3.80
CA VAL A 71 -3.53 4.10 2.87
C VAL A 71 -2.14 3.71 3.37
N ARG A 72 -1.35 4.67 3.85
CA ARG A 72 -0.01 4.42 4.38
C ARG A 72 -0.06 3.48 5.58
N GLU A 73 -0.93 3.76 6.54
CA GLU A 73 -1.11 2.90 7.71
C GLU A 73 -1.59 1.50 7.32
N ALA A 74 -2.53 1.41 6.36
CA ALA A 74 -3.01 0.13 5.87
C ALA A 74 -1.92 -0.73 5.20
N VAL A 75 -1.03 -0.11 4.41
CA VAL A 75 0.10 -0.81 3.79
C VAL A 75 1.04 -1.36 4.87
N VAL A 76 1.42 -0.55 5.86
CA VAL A 76 2.29 -0.99 6.96
C VAL A 76 1.69 -2.18 7.69
N GLU A 77 0.42 -2.08 8.07
CA GLU A 77 -0.23 -3.10 8.90
C GLU A 77 -0.44 -4.40 8.11
N VAL A 78 -0.78 -4.32 6.82
CA VAL A 78 -0.89 -5.51 5.96
C VAL A 78 0.47 -6.17 5.73
N LEU A 79 1.51 -5.40 5.44
CA LEU A 79 2.85 -5.96 5.22
C LEU A 79 3.39 -6.60 6.50
N ARG A 80 3.17 -5.96 7.65
CA ARG A 80 3.47 -6.54 8.96
C ARG A 80 2.70 -7.82 9.21
N PHE A 81 1.41 -7.87 8.85
CA PHE A 81 0.59 -9.08 8.93
C PHE A 81 1.14 -10.21 8.06
N TRP A 82 1.71 -9.90 6.89
CA TRP A 82 2.41 -10.86 6.03
C TRP A 82 3.86 -11.17 6.47
N GLY A 83 4.35 -10.57 7.56
CA GLY A 83 5.67 -10.82 8.11
C GLY A 83 6.80 -10.01 7.47
N PHE A 84 6.49 -8.96 6.71
CA PHE A 84 7.48 -8.03 6.15
C PHE A 84 7.57 -6.76 6.99
N ASP A 85 8.80 -6.28 7.21
CA ASP A 85 9.02 -4.90 7.64
C ASP A 85 8.84 -3.95 6.45
N THR A 86 8.41 -2.71 6.72
CA THR A 86 8.03 -1.75 5.68
C THR A 86 8.85 -0.48 5.80
N GLU A 87 9.56 -0.13 4.71
CA GLU A 87 10.27 1.14 4.60
C GLU A 87 9.65 1.99 3.49
N PHE A 88 9.25 3.23 3.79
CA PHE A 88 8.75 4.13 2.75
C PHE A 88 9.90 4.89 2.12
N LEU A 89 10.05 4.73 0.81
CA LEU A 89 11.05 5.41 0.02
C LEU A 89 10.37 6.53 -0.77
N GLU A 90 10.85 7.75 -0.60
CA GLU A 90 10.41 8.88 -1.43
C GLU A 90 11.13 8.80 -2.78
N LEU A 91 10.37 8.64 -3.85
CA LEU A 91 10.87 8.90 -5.21
C LEU A 91 10.92 10.42 -5.38
N ASP A 92 12.08 11.02 -5.11
CA ASP A 92 12.38 12.36 -5.60
C ASP A 92 12.56 12.24 -7.12
N GLY A 93 11.63 12.85 -7.87
CA GLY A 93 11.60 12.83 -9.33
C GLY A 93 12.57 13.82 -9.95
#